data_AF-A0AAF0Z7X3-F1
#
_entry.id   AF-A0AAF0Z7X3-F1
#
_cell.length_a   1.000
_cell.length_b   1.000
_cell.length_c   1.000
_cell.angle_alpha   90.00
_cell.angle_beta   90.00
_cell.angle_gamma   90.00
#
_symmetry.space_group_name_H-M   'P 1'
#
loop_
_entity.id
_entity.type
_entity.pdbx_description
1 polymer ?
#
loop_
_entity_poly.entity_id
_entity_poly.type
_entity_poly.pdbx_seq_one_letter_code
_entity_poly.pdbx_strand_id
1 'polypeptide(L)' 'MSGTSADHDGARTGAAGRIEPVNLAVDSRKSEDEQVDDLVAELTALGMNPDREALRAVVRKRSS' A
#
# COMPACT_ATOMS: atom_id res chain seq x y z
N MET A 1 17.88 16.06 -35.47
CA MET A 1 16.45 15.85 -35.75
C MET A 1 16.30 14.53 -36.48
N SER A 2 15.57 13.60 -35.89
CA SER A 2 14.78 12.54 -36.56
C SER A 2 14.07 11.81 -35.44
N GLY A 3 12.78 12.08 -35.30
CA GLY A 3 11.88 11.32 -34.44
C GLY A 3 11.33 10.11 -35.18
N THR A 4 10.18 9.65 -34.68
CA THR A 4 9.33 8.52 -35.11
C THR A 4 9.86 7.15 -34.66
N SER A 5 9.07 6.23 -34.10
CA SER A 5 7.64 6.20 -33.78
C SER A 5 7.44 5.33 -32.55
N ALA A 6 6.57 5.77 -31.64
CA ALA A 6 5.87 4.85 -30.75
C ALA A 6 4.92 4.04 -31.63
N ASP A 7 5.14 2.73 -31.72
CA ASP A 7 4.13 1.80 -32.20
C ASP A 7 3.93 0.71 -31.14
N HIS A 8 2.69 0.29 -31.08
CA HIS A 8 1.97 -0.25 -29.96
C HIS A 8 1.89 -1.78 -30.13
N ASP A 9 1.67 -2.45 -29.01
CA ASP A 9 1.14 -3.82 -28.91
C ASP A 9 2.01 -5.03 -29.28
N GLY A 10 2.15 -5.93 -28.30
CA GLY A 10 2.61 -7.29 -28.57
C GLY A 10 2.87 -8.15 -27.35
N ALA A 11 1.80 -8.61 -26.71
CA ALA A 11 1.74 -9.87 -25.94
C ALA A 11 2.25 -9.89 -24.48
N ARG A 12 1.30 -9.59 -23.58
CA ARG A 12 0.90 -10.42 -22.42
C ARG A 12 1.72 -11.72 -22.23
N THR A 13 2.44 -11.86 -21.11
CA THR A 13 2.52 -13.10 -20.31
C THR A 13 3.29 -12.80 -19.01
N GLY A 14 2.64 -12.98 -17.84
CA GLY A 14 3.35 -13.10 -16.56
C GLY A 14 3.03 -12.09 -15.44
N ALA A 15 1.80 -11.58 -15.31
CA ALA A 15 1.40 -10.86 -14.09
C ALA A 15 0.85 -11.83 -13.03
N ALA A 16 1.64 -12.83 -12.66
CA ALA A 16 1.36 -13.66 -11.49
C ALA A 16 2.14 -13.09 -10.29
N GLY A 17 1.42 -12.44 -9.37
CA GLY A 17 1.82 -12.40 -7.96
C GLY A 17 3.04 -11.57 -7.56
N ARG A 18 3.34 -10.44 -8.22
CA ARG A 18 4.17 -9.42 -7.56
C ARG A 18 3.31 -8.68 -6.53
N ILE A 19 3.31 -9.19 -5.30
CA ILE A 19 2.87 -8.42 -4.13
C ILE A 19 3.96 -7.36 -3.93
N GLU A 20 3.84 -6.25 -4.65
CA GLU A 20 4.68 -5.08 -4.37
C GLU A 20 4.35 -4.61 -2.95
N PRO A 21 5.37 -4.42 -2.08
CA PRO A 21 5.12 -3.93 -0.74
C PRO A 21 4.48 -2.56 -0.84
N VAL A 22 3.23 -2.46 -0.39
CA VAL A 22 2.54 -1.17 -0.32
C VAL A 22 3.30 -0.31 0.67
N ASN A 23 3.96 0.73 0.18
CA ASN A 23 4.58 1.73 1.04
C ASN A 23 3.46 2.55 1.67
N LEU A 24 2.96 2.06 2.80
CA LEU A 24 2.01 2.79 3.62
C LEU A 24 2.71 4.03 4.17
N ALA A 25 2.23 5.21 3.78
CA ALA A 25 2.80 6.48 4.21
C ALA A 25 2.49 6.67 5.70
N VAL A 26 3.49 6.45 6.55
CA VAL A 26 3.38 6.70 8.00
C VAL A 26 3.71 8.17 8.26
N ASP A 27 2.73 8.96 8.66
CA ASP A 27 3.00 10.31 9.16
C ASP A 27 3.39 10.22 10.64
N SER A 28 4.69 10.35 10.92
CA SER A 28 5.25 10.33 12.28
C SER A 28 4.79 11.48 13.17
N ARG A 29 4.06 12.46 12.62
CA ARG A 29 3.40 13.53 13.40
C ARG A 29 2.03 13.11 13.94
N LYS A 30 1.46 12.02 13.43
CA LYS A 30 0.18 11.46 13.90
C LYS A 30 0.42 10.58 15.11
N SER A 31 -0.52 10.60 16.04
CA SER A 31 -0.54 9.68 17.18
C SER A 31 -0.66 8.23 16.71
N GLU A 32 -0.22 7.27 17.54
CA GLU A 32 -0.33 5.84 17.21
C GLU A 32 -1.78 5.43 16.89
N ASP A 33 -2.76 5.98 17.62
CA ASP A 33 -4.17 5.66 17.42
C ASP A 33 -4.68 6.24 16.09
N GLU A 34 -4.26 7.45 15.68
CA GLU A 34 -4.58 8.01 14.36
C GLU A 34 -3.96 7.20 13.21
N GLN A 35 -2.71 6.73 13.38
CA GLN A 35 -2.06 5.88 12.38
C GLN A 35 -2.77 4.53 12.22
N VAL A 36 -3.30 3.97 13.32
CA VAL A 36 -4.10 2.74 13.29
C VAL A 36 -5.43 2.99 12.58
N ASP A 37 -6.11 4.11 12.86
CA ASP A 37 -7.40 4.41 12.26
C ASP A 37 -7.28 4.66 10.75
N ASP A 38 -6.21 5.34 10.30
CA ASP A 38 -5.89 5.50 8.87
C ASP A 38 -5.64 4.14 8.18
N LEU A 39 -4.85 3.27 8.82
CA LEU A 39 -4.54 1.94 8.28
C LEU A 39 -5.79 1.04 8.22
N VAL A 40 -6.68 1.13 9.21
CA VAL A 40 -7.98 0.45 9.18
C VAL A 40 -8.82 0.97 8.01
N ALA A 41 -8.88 2.28 7.81
CA ALA A 41 -9.64 2.89 6.72
C ALA A 41 -9.11 2.45 5.34
N GLU A 42 -7.79 2.45 5.15
CA GLU A 42 -7.16 2.01 3.90
C GLU A 42 -7.42 0.53 3.60
N LEU A 43 -7.22 -0.35 4.59
CA LEU A 43 -7.46 -1.79 4.42
C LEU A 43 -8.95 -2.08 4.19
N THR A 44 -9.84 -1.33 4.85
CA THR A 44 -11.29 -1.43 4.61
C THR A 44 -11.66 -0.96 3.20
N ALA A 45 -11.04 0.11 2.70
CA ALA A 45 -11.24 0.59 1.32
C ALA A 45 -10.77 -0.43 0.27
N LEU A 46 -9.81 -1.29 0.61
CA LEU A 46 -9.38 -2.44 -0.21
C LEU A 46 -10.33 -3.65 -0.12
N GLY A 47 -11.44 -3.54 0.62
CA GLY A 47 -12.42 -4.60 0.83
C GLY A 47 -11.96 -5.66 1.84
N MET A 48 -10.92 -5.37 2.63
CA MET A 48 -10.47 -6.22 3.72
C MET A 48 -11.24 -5.88 5.01
N ASN A 49 -11.27 -6.81 5.97
CA ASN A 49 -11.81 -6.54 7.30
C ASN A 49 -10.68 -6.66 8.34
N PRO A 50 -9.91 -5.59 8.57
CA PRO A 50 -8.76 -5.61 9.45
C PRO A 50 -9.15 -5.60 10.93
N ASP A 51 -8.38 -6.30 11.76
CA ASP A 51 -8.50 -6.21 13.22
C ASP A 51 -7.69 -5.02 13.77
N ARG A 52 -8.38 -4.04 14.33
CA ARG A 52 -7.80 -2.82 14.89
C ARG A 52 -6.79 -3.12 16.01
N GLU A 53 -7.03 -4.11 16.86
CA GLU A 53 -6.12 -4.43 17.97
C GLU A 53 -4.81 -5.04 17.46
N ALA A 54 -4.91 -5.91 16.44
CA ALA A 54 -3.73 -6.47 15.77
C ALA A 54 -2.90 -5.37 15.08
N LEU A 55 -3.55 -4.41 14.43
CA LEU A 55 -2.87 -3.28 13.79
C LEU A 55 -2.18 -2.35 14.81
N ARG A 56 -2.75 -2.17 15.99
CA ARG A 56 -2.13 -1.38 17.08
C ARG A 56 -0.78 -1.96 17.51
N ALA A 57 -0.66 -3.28 17.57
CA ALA A 57 0.60 -3.94 17.87
C ALA A 57 1.64 -3.74 16.75
N VAL A 58 1.21 -3.72 15.49
CA VAL A 58 2.07 -3.48 14.32
C VAL A 58 2.59 -2.04 14.30
N VAL A 59 1.70 -1.06 14.53
CA VAL A 59 2.06 0.36 14.61
C VAL A 59 3.03 0.60 15.77
N ARG A 60 2.73 0.09 16.98
CA ARG A 60 3.62 0.21 18.14
C ARG A 60 5.01 -0.40 17.91
N LYS A 61 5.09 -1.57 17.26
CA LYS A 61 6.38 -2.21 16.94
C LYS A 61 7.20 -1.41 15.93
N ARG A 62 6.55 -0.62 15.07
CA ARG A 62 7.21 0.25 14.08
C ARG A 62 7.68 1.59 14.66
N SER A 63 7.08 2.04 15.76
CA SER A 63 7.45 3.27 16.47
C SER A 63 8.58 3.11 17.49
N SER A 64 8.97 1.88 17.82
CA SER A 64 10.11 1.53 18.69
C SER A 64 11.41 1.36 17.91
#